data_AF-A0A737M3N0-F1
#
_entry.id   AF-A0A737M3N0-F1
#
_cell.length_a   1.000
_cell.length_b   1.000
_cell.length_c   1.000
_cell.angle_alpha   90.00
_cell.angle_beta   90.00
_cell.angle_gamma   90.00
#
_symmetry.space_group_name_H-M   'P 1'
#
loop_
_entity.id
_entity.type
_entity.pdbx_description
1 polymer ?
#
loop_
_entity_poly.entity_id
_entity_poly.type
_entity_poly.pdbx_seq_one_letter_code
_entity_poly.pdbx_strand_id
1 'polypeptide(L)'
;MRTDNNEHKALFSIPTAAHSSALANIKPLPEQRRITGHKQTDAYLWVLEVIRLNEPAHLDAAEAALEKIKISPKEAEERYSRYLLANGGDPFQVAFGTIGMDNPARAIENARKNIRKAADVRATFGSYEVAMEDVEAERLIKSSAKFIDDYDWGWTPEELEAGHIGCGRMFEIEDQRRVMVDGYRDVLPEPHTLSDVVREFIYWDWLYSSRNAAGKELGYEFGYSGHHNSVCDREHYLEKLMTTIKPVTRTEAMEVCRWVLENERLNDLGEVTNAIILNLVGECEQ
;
A
#
# COMPACT_ATOMS: atom_id res chain seq x y z
N MET A 1 14.13 25.46 -21.75
CA MET A 1 13.06 24.57 -21.28
C MET A 1 13.63 23.18 -21.02
N ARG A 2 13.60 22.74 -19.76
CA ARG A 2 14.02 21.41 -19.35
C ARG A 2 13.10 20.33 -19.92
N THR A 3 13.62 19.13 -20.14
CA THR A 3 12.86 17.97 -20.64
C THR A 3 13.00 16.79 -19.70
N ASP A 4 12.02 15.88 -19.72
CA ASP A 4 12.04 14.62 -18.98
C ASP A 4 13.38 13.88 -19.14
N ASN A 5 13.83 13.24 -18.05
CA ASN A 5 14.93 12.31 -18.10
C ASN A 5 14.46 10.97 -18.67
N ASN A 6 14.95 10.59 -19.85
CA ASN A 6 14.56 9.34 -20.52
C ASN A 6 15.01 8.08 -19.75
N GLU A 7 16.15 8.12 -19.05
CA GLU A 7 16.62 7.00 -18.23
C GLU A 7 15.72 6.82 -17.01
N HIS A 8 15.38 7.92 -16.34
CA HIS A 8 14.40 7.95 -15.26
C HIS A 8 13.04 7.41 -15.72
N LYS A 9 12.55 7.92 -16.85
CA LYS A 9 11.30 7.48 -17.46
C LYS A 9 11.28 5.98 -17.73
N ALA A 10 12.35 5.43 -18.28
CA ALA A 10 12.45 4.01 -18.57
C ALA A 10 12.46 3.18 -17.28
N LEU A 11 13.22 3.59 -16.26
CA LEU A 11 13.34 2.87 -15.00
C LEU A 11 12.03 2.85 -14.20
N PHE A 12 11.33 3.98 -14.15
CA PHE A 12 10.09 4.16 -13.37
C PHE A 12 8.82 4.06 -14.21
N SER A 13 8.86 3.26 -15.28
CA SER A 13 7.68 2.92 -16.07
C SER A 13 6.96 1.71 -15.49
N ILE A 14 5.65 1.83 -15.26
CA ILE A 14 4.82 0.69 -14.87
C ILE A 14 4.70 -0.27 -16.06
N PRO A 15 5.07 -1.56 -15.93
CA PRO A 15 4.96 -2.51 -17.03
C PRO A 15 3.51 -2.75 -17.43
N THR A 16 3.24 -2.82 -18.73
CA THR A 16 1.94 -3.23 -19.25
C THR A 16 1.70 -4.71 -18.94
N ALA A 17 0.54 -5.02 -18.38
CA ALA A 17 0.11 -6.39 -18.11
C ALA A 17 0.19 -7.25 -19.38
N ALA A 18 0.93 -8.36 -19.32
CA ALA A 18 0.91 -9.38 -20.35
C ALA A 18 -0.08 -10.48 -19.95
N HIS A 19 -0.80 -11.06 -20.91
CA HIS A 19 -1.76 -12.13 -20.60
C HIS A 19 -1.04 -13.32 -19.94
N SER A 20 -1.25 -13.50 -18.63
CA SER A 20 -0.75 -14.68 -17.92
C SER A 20 -1.69 -15.86 -18.14
N SER A 21 -1.10 -17.01 -18.49
CA SER A 21 -1.78 -18.30 -18.61
C SER A 21 -1.65 -19.16 -17.35
N ALA A 22 -1.08 -18.62 -16.27
CA ALA A 22 -0.87 -19.35 -15.03
C ALA A 22 -2.21 -19.78 -14.41
N LEU A 23 -2.37 -21.08 -14.19
CA LEU A 23 -3.55 -21.65 -13.53
C LEU A 23 -3.61 -21.15 -12.08
N ALA A 24 -4.72 -20.51 -11.72
CA ALA A 24 -5.00 -20.14 -10.34
C ALA A 24 -5.28 -21.40 -9.51
N ASN A 25 -4.59 -21.57 -8.39
CA ASN A 25 -5.04 -22.52 -7.37
C ASN A 25 -6.29 -21.94 -6.69
N ILE A 26 -7.42 -22.63 -6.82
CA ILE A 26 -8.69 -22.21 -6.22
C ILE A 26 -8.59 -22.42 -4.71
N LYS A 27 -8.78 -21.36 -3.92
CA LYS A 27 -8.83 -21.46 -2.46
C LYS A 27 -10.03 -22.33 -2.04
N PRO A 28 -9.87 -23.28 -1.10
CA PRO A 28 -11.00 -24.07 -0.62
C PRO A 28 -11.98 -23.18 0.15
N LEU A 29 -13.26 -23.60 0.17
CA LEU A 29 -14.25 -22.94 1.03
C LEU A 29 -13.88 -23.12 2.51
N PRO A 30 -14.16 -22.12 3.36
CA PRO A 30 -13.91 -22.22 4.79
C PRO A 30 -14.90 -23.20 5.41
N GLU A 31 -14.51 -23.84 6.52
CA GLU A 31 -15.38 -24.75 7.24
C GLU A 31 -16.60 -24.02 7.82
N GLN A 32 -17.79 -24.62 7.68
CA GLN A 32 -19.00 -24.09 8.29
C GLN A 32 -18.97 -24.33 9.80
N ARG A 33 -19.00 -23.24 10.58
CA ARG A 33 -18.89 -23.29 12.05
C ARG A 33 -20.18 -22.82 12.71
N ARG A 34 -20.50 -23.42 13.85
CA ARG A 34 -21.60 -23.00 14.73
C ARG A 34 -21.05 -22.08 15.82
N ILE A 35 -21.09 -20.77 15.58
CA ILE A 35 -20.44 -19.76 16.43
C ILE A 35 -21.41 -19.26 17.49
N THR A 36 -22.49 -18.61 17.05
CA THR A 36 -23.52 -18.01 17.90
C THR A 36 -24.60 -19.00 18.31
N GLY A 37 -24.69 -20.14 17.60
CA GLY A 37 -25.76 -21.12 17.75
C GLY A 37 -27.05 -20.75 17.01
N HIS A 38 -27.13 -19.55 16.42
CA HIS A 38 -28.23 -19.10 15.60
C HIS A 38 -27.93 -19.33 14.11
N LYS A 39 -28.64 -20.28 13.48
CA LYS A 39 -28.35 -20.75 12.11
C LYS A 39 -28.21 -19.64 11.07
N GLN A 40 -29.07 -18.61 11.12
CA GLN A 40 -29.01 -17.52 10.12
C GLN A 40 -27.82 -16.57 10.37
N THR A 41 -27.45 -16.33 11.64
CA THR A 41 -26.28 -15.50 11.97
C THR A 41 -24.99 -16.25 11.65
N ASP A 42 -24.92 -17.54 11.97
CA ASP A 42 -23.77 -18.39 11.66
C ASP A 42 -23.58 -18.53 10.13
N ALA A 43 -24.67 -18.68 9.38
CA ALA A 43 -24.63 -18.67 7.92
C ALA A 43 -24.16 -17.31 7.37
N TYR A 44 -24.63 -16.20 7.94
CA TYR A 44 -24.22 -14.85 7.54
C TYR A 44 -22.72 -14.62 7.76
N LEU A 45 -22.20 -14.98 8.93
CA LEU A 45 -20.77 -14.91 9.25
C LEU A 45 -19.93 -15.73 8.29
N TRP A 46 -20.37 -16.96 8.00
CA TRP A 46 -19.68 -17.84 7.05
C TRP A 46 -19.67 -17.26 5.63
N VAL A 47 -20.79 -16.70 5.14
CA VAL A 47 -20.81 -16.09 3.81
C VAL A 47 -19.90 -14.85 3.72
N LEU A 48 -19.85 -14.03 4.78
CA LEU A 48 -18.88 -12.92 4.84
C LEU A 48 -17.43 -13.41 4.84
N GLU A 49 -17.15 -14.53 5.51
CA GLU A 49 -15.83 -15.18 5.47
C GLU A 49 -15.48 -15.64 4.05
N VAL A 50 -16.42 -16.27 3.33
CA VAL A 50 -16.24 -16.67 1.92
C VAL A 50 -15.95 -15.47 1.02
N ILE A 51 -16.67 -14.36 1.19
CA ILE A 51 -16.43 -13.12 0.41
C ILE A 51 -15.03 -12.58 0.67
N ARG A 52 -14.58 -12.61 1.94
CA ARG A 52 -13.26 -12.12 2.36
C ARG A 52 -12.10 -13.00 1.87
N LEU A 53 -12.34 -14.22 1.40
CA LEU A 53 -11.30 -15.03 0.75
C LEU A 53 -10.78 -14.40 -0.54
N ASN A 54 -11.52 -13.46 -1.13
CA ASN A 54 -11.22 -12.85 -2.43
C ASN A 54 -11.02 -13.91 -3.53
N GLU A 55 -11.76 -15.01 -3.47
CA GLU A 55 -11.65 -16.13 -4.42
C GLU A 55 -12.69 -15.96 -5.53
N PRO A 56 -12.27 -15.76 -6.80
CA PRO A 56 -13.19 -15.58 -7.92
C PRO A 56 -14.21 -16.70 -8.07
N ALA A 57 -13.81 -17.95 -7.82
CA ALA A 57 -14.67 -19.11 -8.00
C ALA A 57 -15.88 -19.13 -7.04
N HIS A 58 -15.78 -18.47 -5.89
CA HIS A 58 -16.81 -18.51 -4.84
C HIS A 58 -17.64 -17.23 -4.74
N LEU A 59 -17.16 -16.11 -5.28
CA LEU A 59 -17.75 -14.81 -5.01
C LEU A 59 -19.21 -14.68 -5.46
N ASP A 60 -19.53 -15.07 -6.71
CA ASP A 60 -20.89 -14.95 -7.23
C ASP A 60 -21.86 -15.89 -6.49
N ALA A 61 -21.40 -17.06 -6.06
CA ALA A 61 -22.18 -17.98 -5.25
C ALA A 61 -22.41 -17.42 -3.82
N ALA A 62 -21.42 -16.75 -3.25
CA ALA A 62 -21.52 -16.10 -1.95
C ALA A 62 -22.49 -14.91 -1.97
N GLU A 63 -22.46 -14.09 -3.03
CA GLU A 63 -23.41 -13.00 -3.26
C GLU A 63 -24.85 -13.53 -3.37
N ALA A 64 -25.08 -14.55 -4.19
CA ALA A 64 -26.39 -15.20 -4.30
C ALA A 64 -26.84 -15.89 -3.00
N ALA A 65 -25.91 -16.31 -2.14
CA ALA A 65 -26.22 -16.85 -0.82
C ALA A 65 -26.66 -15.75 0.15
N LEU A 66 -26.01 -14.58 0.13
CA LEU A 66 -26.42 -13.42 0.95
C LEU A 66 -27.87 -13.02 0.68
N GLU A 67 -28.30 -13.01 -0.58
CA GLU A 67 -29.69 -12.66 -0.95
C GLU A 67 -30.74 -13.62 -0.36
N LYS A 68 -30.35 -14.87 -0.07
CA LYS A 68 -31.25 -15.90 0.48
C LYS A 68 -31.30 -15.88 2.01
N ILE A 69 -30.37 -15.19 2.66
CA ILE A 69 -30.33 -15.05 4.11
C ILE A 69 -31.43 -14.10 4.56
N LYS A 70 -32.23 -14.51 5.54
CA LYS A 70 -33.42 -13.76 6.00
C LYS A 70 -33.09 -12.72 7.06
N ILE A 71 -32.04 -12.95 7.84
CA ILE A 71 -31.60 -12.00 8.87
C ILE A 71 -31.02 -10.76 8.19
N SER A 72 -31.32 -9.57 8.70
CA SER A 72 -30.70 -8.36 8.18
C SER A 72 -29.23 -8.29 8.59
N PRO A 73 -28.36 -7.63 7.79
CA PRO A 73 -26.95 -7.42 8.16
C PRO A 73 -26.80 -6.81 9.55
N LYS A 74 -27.64 -5.81 9.89
CA LYS A 74 -27.62 -5.15 11.18
C LYS A 74 -28.00 -6.07 12.34
N GLU A 75 -29.03 -6.90 12.16
CA GLU A 75 -29.42 -7.86 13.20
C GLU A 75 -28.34 -8.96 13.38
N ALA A 76 -27.69 -9.38 12.30
CA ALA A 76 -26.59 -10.33 12.36
C ALA A 76 -25.38 -9.76 13.10
N GLU A 77 -25.02 -8.50 12.83
CA GLU A 77 -24.00 -7.75 13.57
C GLU A 77 -24.32 -7.69 15.06
N GLU A 78 -25.49 -7.18 15.45
CA GLU A 78 -25.87 -7.03 16.86
C GLU A 78 -25.90 -8.35 17.63
N ARG A 79 -26.31 -9.44 16.98
CA ARG A 79 -26.29 -10.78 17.58
C ARG A 79 -24.86 -11.26 17.80
N TYR A 80 -23.99 -11.06 16.82
CA TYR A 80 -22.59 -11.46 16.94
C TYR A 80 -21.83 -10.59 17.95
N SER A 81 -22.06 -9.28 17.99
CA SER A 81 -21.49 -8.38 19.00
C SER A 81 -21.88 -8.81 20.42
N ARG A 82 -23.17 -9.14 20.64
CA ARG A 82 -23.65 -9.66 21.94
C ARG A 82 -23.00 -10.99 22.29
N TYR A 83 -22.80 -11.88 21.32
CA TYR A 83 -22.07 -13.12 21.53
C TYR A 83 -20.62 -12.86 21.95
N LEU A 84 -19.90 -11.97 21.27
CA LEU A 84 -18.50 -11.64 21.61
C LEU A 84 -18.39 -11.07 23.03
N LEU A 85 -19.28 -10.13 23.41
CA LEU A 85 -19.34 -9.57 24.77
C LEU A 85 -19.62 -10.65 25.82
N ALA A 86 -20.58 -11.55 25.55
CA ALA A 86 -20.93 -12.63 26.47
C ALA A 86 -19.82 -13.67 26.65
N ASN A 87 -18.90 -13.78 25.68
CA ASN A 87 -17.74 -14.69 25.74
C ASN A 87 -16.45 -13.98 26.17
N GLY A 88 -16.55 -12.81 26.80
CA GLY A 88 -15.43 -12.13 27.43
C GLY A 88 -14.61 -11.22 26.51
N GLY A 89 -15.09 -10.97 25.29
CA GLY A 89 -14.49 -9.96 24.41
C GLY A 89 -14.68 -8.56 24.99
N ASP A 90 -13.61 -7.77 25.06
CA ASP A 90 -13.72 -6.38 25.46
C ASP A 90 -14.40 -5.52 24.37
N PRO A 91 -14.91 -4.32 24.69
CA PRO A 91 -15.63 -3.48 23.73
C PRO A 91 -14.84 -3.14 22.45
N PHE A 92 -13.51 -3.02 22.51
CA PHE A 92 -12.68 -2.79 21.33
C PHE A 92 -12.58 -4.06 20.48
N GLN A 93 -12.33 -5.21 21.09
CA GLN A 93 -12.32 -6.50 20.38
C GLN A 93 -13.66 -6.77 19.67
N VAL A 94 -14.78 -6.46 20.34
CA VAL A 94 -16.12 -6.60 19.76
C VAL A 94 -16.30 -5.65 18.59
N ALA A 95 -15.93 -4.38 18.76
CA ALA A 95 -16.00 -3.39 17.69
C ALA A 95 -15.21 -3.85 16.47
N PHE A 96 -13.93 -4.20 16.63
CA PHE A 96 -13.08 -4.71 15.54
C PHE A 96 -13.60 -6.01 14.92
N GLY A 97 -14.13 -6.91 15.73
CA GLY A 97 -14.70 -8.18 15.28
C GLY A 97 -15.98 -8.05 14.44
N THR A 98 -16.71 -6.93 14.57
CA THR A 98 -17.96 -6.69 13.82
C THR A 98 -17.86 -5.62 12.75
N ILE A 99 -16.67 -5.02 12.52
CA ILE A 99 -16.47 -3.99 11.49
C ILE A 99 -16.95 -4.48 10.12
N GLY A 100 -17.84 -3.68 9.51
CA GLY A 100 -18.33 -3.86 8.15
C GLY A 100 -19.31 -5.01 7.97
N MET A 101 -19.77 -5.66 9.04
CA MET A 101 -20.82 -6.68 8.98
C MET A 101 -22.19 -6.10 8.60
N ASP A 102 -22.45 -4.82 8.83
CA ASP A 102 -23.70 -4.17 8.46
C ASP A 102 -23.76 -3.77 6.97
N ASN A 103 -22.62 -3.81 6.27
CA ASN A 103 -22.51 -3.41 4.87
C ASN A 103 -21.84 -4.50 4.00
N PRO A 104 -22.57 -5.59 3.70
CA PRO A 104 -22.05 -6.67 2.85
C PRO A 104 -21.79 -6.24 1.40
N ALA A 105 -22.50 -5.23 0.89
CA ALA A 105 -22.27 -4.71 -0.46
C ALA A 105 -20.85 -4.15 -0.62
N ARG A 106 -20.37 -3.40 0.38
CA ARG A 106 -18.98 -2.91 0.43
C ARG A 106 -17.98 -4.06 0.51
N ALA A 107 -18.31 -5.14 1.23
CA ALA A 107 -17.44 -6.32 1.29
C ALA A 107 -17.31 -7.00 -0.09
N ILE A 108 -18.41 -7.12 -0.85
CA ILE A 108 -18.40 -7.65 -2.22
C ILE A 108 -17.59 -6.74 -3.14
N GLU A 109 -17.79 -5.42 -3.09
CA GLU A 109 -17.04 -4.46 -3.90
C GLU A 109 -15.54 -4.57 -3.65
N ASN A 110 -15.14 -4.59 -2.37
CA ASN A 110 -13.75 -4.77 -1.98
C ASN A 110 -13.18 -6.12 -2.46
N ALA A 111 -13.97 -7.20 -2.36
CA ALA A 111 -13.55 -8.51 -2.86
C ALA A 111 -13.32 -8.49 -4.38
N ARG A 112 -14.23 -7.89 -5.16
CA ARG A 112 -14.07 -7.71 -6.61
C ARG A 112 -12.82 -6.88 -6.94
N LYS A 113 -12.54 -5.82 -6.18
CA LYS A 113 -11.34 -4.99 -6.33
C LYS A 113 -10.05 -5.79 -6.04
N ASN A 114 -10.03 -6.55 -4.94
CA ASN A 114 -8.89 -7.38 -4.57
C ASN A 114 -8.61 -8.48 -5.58
N ILE A 115 -9.66 -9.14 -6.08
CA ILE A 115 -9.58 -10.15 -7.15
C ILE A 115 -8.91 -9.56 -8.40
N ARG A 116 -9.36 -8.37 -8.84
CA ARG A 116 -8.79 -7.69 -10.00
C ARG A 116 -7.31 -7.37 -9.78
N LYS A 117 -6.97 -6.76 -8.63
CA LYS A 117 -5.57 -6.49 -8.27
C LYS A 117 -4.70 -7.75 -8.29
N ALA A 118 -5.18 -8.85 -7.70
CA ALA A 118 -4.45 -10.12 -7.69
C ALA A 118 -4.30 -10.73 -9.10
N ALA A 119 -5.27 -10.53 -9.99
CA ALA A 119 -5.14 -10.92 -11.39
C ALA A 119 -4.12 -10.03 -12.13
N ASP A 120 -4.17 -8.72 -11.91
CA ASP A 120 -3.24 -7.75 -12.52
C ASP A 120 -1.80 -8.05 -12.12
N VAL A 121 -1.54 -8.36 -10.84
CA VAL A 121 -0.21 -8.76 -10.36
C VAL A 121 0.33 -9.95 -11.15
N ARG A 122 -0.46 -11.01 -11.34
CA ARG A 122 -0.03 -12.17 -12.13
C ARG A 122 0.17 -11.83 -13.60
N ALA A 123 -0.61 -10.90 -14.14
CA ALA A 123 -0.46 -10.45 -15.51
C ALA A 123 0.83 -9.61 -15.70
N THR A 124 1.24 -8.86 -14.68
CA THR A 124 2.47 -8.05 -14.74
C THR A 124 3.73 -8.85 -14.37
N PHE A 125 3.69 -9.65 -13.30
CA PHE A 125 4.87 -10.33 -12.74
C PHE A 125 4.92 -11.83 -13.07
N GLY A 126 3.87 -12.40 -13.65
CA GLY A 126 3.74 -13.84 -13.93
C GLY A 126 3.31 -14.67 -12.71
N SER A 127 3.81 -14.34 -11.51
CA SER A 127 3.48 -15.02 -10.25
C SER A 127 3.48 -14.04 -9.07
N TYR A 128 2.96 -14.47 -7.91
CA TYR A 128 2.96 -13.65 -6.70
C TYR A 128 4.33 -13.59 -6.04
N GLU A 129 5.10 -14.67 -6.14
CA GLU A 129 6.46 -14.79 -5.61
C GLU A 129 7.40 -13.84 -6.35
N VAL A 130 7.35 -13.81 -7.68
CA VAL A 130 8.17 -12.89 -8.50
C VAL A 130 7.83 -11.43 -8.21
N ALA A 131 6.58 -11.11 -7.85
CA ALA A 131 6.22 -9.74 -7.45
C ALA A 131 6.94 -9.27 -6.18
N MET A 132 7.41 -10.20 -5.34
CA MET A 132 8.15 -9.90 -4.11
C MET A 132 9.66 -9.76 -4.31
N GLU A 133 10.18 -10.17 -5.47
CA GLU A 133 11.60 -10.02 -5.78
C GLU A 133 11.95 -8.56 -6.05
N ASP A 134 13.22 -8.20 -5.82
CA ASP A 134 13.72 -6.85 -6.08
C ASP A 134 13.54 -6.47 -7.55
N VAL A 135 12.90 -5.32 -7.79
CA VAL A 135 12.85 -4.70 -9.12
C VAL A 135 14.17 -3.99 -9.42
N GLU A 136 14.40 -3.62 -10.68
CA GLU A 136 15.65 -2.99 -11.11
C GLU A 136 15.99 -1.74 -10.30
N ALA A 137 15.01 -0.89 -10.00
CA ALA A 137 15.21 0.31 -9.18
C ALA A 137 15.71 -0.03 -7.77
N GLU A 138 15.20 -1.09 -7.14
CA GLU A 138 15.66 -1.53 -5.81
C GLU A 138 17.06 -2.15 -5.88
N ARG A 139 17.37 -2.90 -6.94
CA ARG A 139 18.72 -3.45 -7.16
C ARG A 139 19.75 -2.34 -7.33
N LEU A 140 19.40 -1.27 -8.06
CA LEU A 140 20.25 -0.10 -8.19
C LEU A 140 20.49 0.56 -6.83
N ILE A 141 19.44 0.79 -6.04
CA ILE A 141 19.57 1.29 -4.65
C ILE A 141 20.53 0.41 -3.83
N LYS A 142 20.35 -0.92 -3.86
CA LYS A 142 21.19 -1.88 -3.13
C LYS A 142 22.65 -1.89 -3.60
N SER A 143 22.92 -1.44 -4.82
CA SER A 143 24.28 -1.31 -5.35
C SER A 143 25.01 -0.05 -4.86
N SER A 144 24.30 0.89 -4.24
CA SER A 144 24.88 2.11 -3.69
C SER A 144 25.87 1.78 -2.57
N ALA A 145 27.01 2.47 -2.57
CA ALA A 145 27.95 2.41 -1.45
C ALA A 145 27.36 2.99 -0.14
N LYS A 146 26.23 3.68 -0.24
CA LYS A 146 25.49 4.28 0.88
C LYS A 146 24.31 3.42 1.34
N PHE A 147 24.08 2.26 0.72
CA PHE A 147 22.98 1.39 1.10
C PHE A 147 23.13 0.90 2.54
N ILE A 148 22.05 0.98 3.31
CA ILE A 148 21.98 0.50 4.68
C ILE A 148 20.95 -0.62 4.74
N ASP A 149 21.44 -1.83 5.03
CA ASP A 149 20.62 -3.03 5.28
C ASP A 149 20.52 -3.35 6.79
N ASP A 150 21.23 -2.57 7.61
CA ASP A 150 21.28 -2.78 9.05
C ASP A 150 20.08 -2.14 9.75
N TYR A 151 19.27 -2.97 10.40
CA TYR A 151 18.09 -2.54 11.15
C TYR A 151 18.46 -1.63 12.34
N ASP A 152 19.61 -1.89 12.97
CA ASP A 152 20.07 -1.17 14.15
C ASP A 152 21.03 -0.02 13.78
N TRP A 153 21.07 0.36 12.50
CA TRP A 153 21.94 1.44 12.04
C TRP A 153 21.70 2.73 12.83
N GLY A 154 22.80 3.33 13.31
CA GLY A 154 22.76 4.57 14.09
C GLY A 154 22.54 4.39 15.60
N TRP A 155 22.31 3.17 16.07
CA TRP A 155 22.20 2.87 17.50
C TRP A 155 23.58 2.88 18.17
N THR A 156 23.66 3.39 19.40
CA THR A 156 24.87 3.29 20.22
C THR A 156 25.01 1.90 20.85
N PRO A 157 26.21 1.51 21.32
CA PRO A 157 26.39 0.24 22.05
C PRO A 157 25.45 0.10 23.26
N GLU A 158 25.20 1.19 23.98
CA GLU A 158 24.28 1.22 25.12
C GLU A 158 22.81 1.03 24.70
N GLU A 159 22.42 1.61 23.56
CA GLU A 159 21.06 1.44 22.99
C GLU A 159 20.85 0.00 22.50
N LEU A 160 21.87 -0.60 21.89
CA LEU A 160 21.88 -2.01 21.50
C LEU A 160 21.75 -2.93 22.71
N GLU A 161 22.47 -2.64 23.80
CA GLU A 161 22.36 -3.40 25.05
C GLU A 161 20.98 -3.24 25.70
N ALA A 162 20.40 -2.04 25.64
CA ALA A 162 19.05 -1.77 26.15
C ALA A 162 17.96 -2.44 25.29
N GLY A 163 18.23 -2.73 24.02
CA GLY A 163 17.29 -3.33 23.07
C GLY A 163 16.13 -2.42 22.67
N HIS A 164 16.24 -1.11 22.94
CA HIS A 164 15.26 -0.12 22.52
C HIS A 164 15.86 1.28 22.41
N ILE A 165 15.25 2.12 21.56
CA ILE A 165 15.50 3.56 21.49
C ILE A 165 14.22 4.34 21.80
N GLY A 166 14.36 5.59 22.27
CA GLY A 166 13.21 6.48 22.46
C GLY A 166 12.69 7.03 21.13
N CYS A 167 11.41 7.40 21.07
CA CYS A 167 10.79 7.92 19.82
C CYS A 167 11.52 9.14 19.23
N GLY A 168 12.04 10.05 20.06
CA GLY A 168 12.83 11.19 19.58
C GLY A 168 14.13 10.76 18.88
N ARG A 169 14.81 9.76 19.45
CA ARG A 169 16.05 9.19 18.90
C ARG A 169 15.81 8.53 17.54
N MET A 170 14.65 7.90 17.34
CA MET A 170 14.26 7.31 16.06
C MET A 170 14.24 8.35 14.94
N PHE A 171 13.63 9.51 15.16
CA PHE A 171 13.59 10.59 14.17
C PHE A 171 14.98 11.17 13.88
N GLU A 172 15.83 11.33 14.90
CA GLU A 172 17.22 11.78 14.69
C GLU A 172 18.01 10.82 13.81
N ILE A 173 17.87 9.50 14.03
CA ILE A 173 18.52 8.46 13.23
C ILE A 173 17.99 8.49 11.80
N GLU A 174 16.67 8.62 11.61
CA GLU A 174 16.07 8.76 10.28
C GLU A 174 16.62 9.98 9.52
N ASP A 175 16.73 11.14 10.18
CA ASP A 175 17.26 12.35 9.56
C ASP A 175 18.74 12.20 9.20
N GLN A 176 19.55 11.61 10.08
CA GLN A 176 20.95 11.28 9.79
C GLN A 176 21.07 10.32 8.61
N ARG A 177 20.20 9.30 8.56
CA ARG A 177 20.15 8.33 7.46
C ARG A 177 19.84 9.02 6.14
N ARG A 178 18.78 9.83 6.09
CA ARG A 178 18.36 10.60 4.91
C ARG A 178 19.46 11.49 4.37
N VAL A 179 20.19 12.17 5.25
CA VAL A 179 21.35 13.00 4.86
C VAL A 179 22.48 12.15 4.28
N MET A 180 22.78 10.99 4.88
CA MET A 180 23.86 10.12 4.43
C MET A 180 23.57 9.49 3.06
N VAL A 181 22.38 8.90 2.91
CA VAL A 181 21.97 8.22 1.67
C VAL A 181 21.70 9.20 0.54
N ASP A 182 21.35 10.45 0.84
CA ASP A 182 21.10 11.54 -0.11
C ASP A 182 20.17 11.11 -1.25
N GLY A 183 19.07 10.41 -0.91
CA GLY A 183 18.09 9.92 -1.87
C GLY A 183 18.65 8.99 -2.95
N TYR A 184 19.78 8.30 -2.69
CA TYR A 184 20.41 7.35 -3.62
C TYR A 184 20.73 7.92 -5.00
N ARG A 185 21.02 9.22 -5.06
CA ARG A 185 21.34 9.95 -6.30
C ARG A 185 22.64 9.48 -6.97
N ASP A 186 23.47 8.73 -6.26
CA ASP A 186 24.68 8.12 -6.80
C ASP A 186 24.40 6.93 -7.73
N VAL A 187 23.20 6.32 -7.64
CA VAL A 187 22.83 5.13 -8.40
C VAL A 187 21.51 5.26 -9.17
N LEU A 188 20.59 6.11 -8.73
CA LEU A 188 19.32 6.35 -9.42
C LEU A 188 19.40 7.56 -10.35
N PRO A 189 18.74 7.53 -11.51
CA PRO A 189 18.68 8.67 -12.42
C PRO A 189 17.94 9.85 -11.76
N GLU A 190 18.45 11.06 -12.01
CA GLU A 190 17.91 12.29 -11.42
C GLU A 190 16.63 12.72 -12.16
N PRO A 191 15.50 12.99 -11.47
CA PRO A 191 14.32 13.58 -12.07
C PRO A 191 14.67 14.98 -12.59
N HIS A 192 14.31 15.28 -13.84
CA HIS A 192 14.54 16.62 -14.39
C HIS A 192 13.31 17.51 -14.16
N THR A 193 12.12 16.96 -14.37
CA THR A 193 10.85 17.69 -14.34
C THR A 193 10.01 17.30 -13.12
N LEU A 194 8.97 18.08 -12.80
CA LEU A 194 8.02 17.66 -11.76
C LEU A 194 7.22 16.43 -12.22
N SER A 195 7.02 16.27 -13.54
CA SER A 195 6.42 15.07 -14.12
C SER A 195 7.27 13.82 -13.88
N ASP A 196 8.60 13.92 -13.94
CA ASP A 196 9.49 12.82 -13.57
C ASP A 196 9.33 12.47 -12.07
N VAL A 197 9.28 13.49 -11.19
CA VAL A 197 9.09 13.26 -9.75
C VAL A 197 7.77 12.55 -9.46
N VAL A 198 6.66 13.02 -10.03
CA VAL A 198 5.34 12.40 -9.87
C VAL A 198 5.32 10.97 -10.41
N ARG A 199 5.97 10.71 -11.55
CA ARG A 199 6.08 9.35 -12.11
C ARG A 199 6.73 8.39 -11.13
N GLU A 200 7.79 8.81 -10.47
CA GLU A 200 8.50 7.97 -9.50
C GLU A 200 7.63 7.65 -8.26
N PHE A 201 6.91 8.63 -7.72
CA PHE A 201 5.93 8.36 -6.65
C PHE A 201 4.85 7.37 -7.06
N ILE A 202 4.27 7.55 -8.25
CA ILE A 202 3.24 6.66 -8.80
C ILE A 202 3.80 5.24 -8.95
N TYR A 203 5.05 5.11 -9.39
CA TYR A 203 5.71 3.81 -9.51
C TYR A 203 5.87 3.11 -8.16
N TRP A 204 6.34 3.81 -7.13
CA TRP A 204 6.52 3.22 -5.80
C TRP A 204 5.20 2.83 -5.15
N ASP A 205 4.16 3.66 -5.26
CA ASP A 205 2.81 3.33 -4.77
C ASP A 205 2.22 2.12 -5.53
N TRP A 206 2.38 2.08 -6.86
CA TRP A 206 1.96 0.95 -7.67
C TRP A 206 2.66 -0.35 -7.23
N LEU A 207 3.98 -0.32 -7.00
CA LEU A 207 4.74 -1.48 -6.56
C LEU A 207 4.29 -1.94 -5.17
N TYR A 208 4.08 -1.01 -4.24
CA TYR A 208 3.53 -1.33 -2.91
C TYR A 208 2.16 -2.00 -3.01
N SER A 209 1.23 -1.42 -3.78
CA SER A 209 -0.12 -1.94 -3.97
C SER A 209 -0.10 -3.34 -4.60
N SER A 210 0.80 -3.56 -5.56
CA SER A 210 1.01 -4.86 -6.21
C SER A 210 1.53 -5.91 -5.25
N ARG A 211 2.58 -5.59 -4.48
CA ARG A 211 3.15 -6.49 -3.47
C ARG A 211 2.18 -6.77 -2.33
N ASN A 212 1.42 -5.77 -1.89
CA ASN A 212 0.40 -5.97 -0.87
C ASN A 212 -0.69 -6.95 -1.33
N ALA A 213 -1.11 -6.86 -2.60
CA ALA A 213 -2.02 -7.84 -3.18
C ALA A 213 -1.38 -9.25 -3.26
N ALA A 214 -0.14 -9.35 -3.75
CA ALA A 214 0.60 -10.61 -3.77
C ALA A 214 0.76 -11.25 -2.39
N GLY A 215 1.13 -10.46 -1.37
CA GLY A 215 1.38 -10.95 -0.01
C GLY A 215 0.14 -11.58 0.60
N LYS A 216 -1.03 -10.98 0.39
CA LYS A 216 -2.31 -11.54 0.82
C LYS A 216 -2.62 -12.88 0.14
N GLU A 217 -2.27 -13.02 -1.13
CA GLU A 217 -2.45 -14.28 -1.87
C GLU A 217 -1.46 -15.37 -1.43
N LEU A 218 -0.26 -14.97 -1.01
CA LEU A 218 0.77 -15.85 -0.41
C LEU A 218 0.48 -16.21 1.05
N GLY A 219 -0.59 -15.66 1.65
CA GLY A 219 -1.01 -15.97 3.02
C GLY A 219 -0.35 -15.12 4.10
N TYR A 220 0.28 -13.99 3.75
CA TYR A 220 0.75 -13.03 4.74
C TYR A 220 -0.46 -12.38 5.43
N GLU A 221 -0.60 -12.63 6.73
CA GLU A 221 -1.78 -12.25 7.54
C GLU A 221 -2.14 -10.77 7.38
N PHE A 222 -1.13 -9.90 7.35
CA PHE A 222 -1.30 -8.45 7.21
C PHE A 222 -0.93 -7.91 5.81
N GLY A 223 -0.64 -8.80 4.85
CA GLY A 223 -0.16 -8.43 3.52
C GLY A 223 1.33 -8.07 3.50
N TYR A 224 1.71 -7.16 2.60
CA TYR A 224 3.09 -6.67 2.49
C TYR A 224 3.35 -5.58 3.54
N SER A 225 4.39 -5.75 4.35
CA SER A 225 4.68 -4.91 5.52
C SER A 225 5.13 -3.48 5.19
N GLY A 226 5.33 -3.17 3.92
CA GLY A 226 5.86 -1.89 3.47
C GLY A 226 7.14 -2.07 2.66
N HIS A 227 7.51 -1.02 1.93
CA HIS A 227 8.81 -0.97 1.27
C HIS A 227 9.95 -0.94 2.28
N HIS A 228 11.13 -1.35 1.83
CA HIS A 228 12.36 -1.12 2.57
C HIS A 228 12.57 0.39 2.80
N ASN A 229 13.19 0.77 3.92
CA ASN A 229 13.42 2.17 4.31
C ASN A 229 14.10 3.02 3.22
N SER A 230 14.90 2.38 2.37
CA SER A 230 15.54 3.04 1.23
C SER A 230 14.56 3.69 0.25
N VAL A 231 13.38 3.11 0.05
CA VAL A 231 12.33 3.73 -0.79
C VAL A 231 11.77 4.96 -0.08
N CYS A 232 11.50 4.87 1.22
CA CYS A 232 11.02 6.02 2.00
C CYS A 232 12.05 7.17 2.02
N ASP A 233 13.34 6.86 2.14
CA ASP A 233 14.41 7.85 2.08
C ASP A 233 14.50 8.51 0.69
N ARG A 234 14.26 7.73 -0.38
CA ARG A 234 14.15 8.25 -1.76
C ARG A 234 12.94 9.15 -1.93
N GLU A 235 11.77 8.75 -1.44
CA GLU A 235 10.55 9.55 -1.50
C GLU A 235 10.69 10.88 -0.75
N HIS A 236 11.39 10.90 0.39
CA HIS A 236 11.70 12.15 1.09
C HIS A 236 12.58 13.09 0.25
N TYR A 237 13.53 12.54 -0.49
CA TYR A 237 14.30 13.32 -1.46
C TYR A 237 13.41 13.88 -2.60
N LEU A 238 12.45 13.10 -3.09
CA LEU A 238 11.49 13.54 -4.11
C LEU A 238 10.57 14.65 -3.58
N GLU A 239 10.11 14.59 -2.32
CA GLU A 239 9.36 15.66 -1.66
C GLU A 239 10.14 16.99 -1.70
N LYS A 240 11.45 16.94 -1.40
CA LYS A 240 12.32 18.11 -1.52
C LYS A 240 12.39 18.62 -2.96
N LEU A 241 12.52 17.74 -3.96
CA LEU A 241 12.55 18.14 -5.37
C LEU A 241 11.26 18.87 -5.80
N MET A 242 10.10 18.48 -5.28
CA MET A 242 8.82 19.15 -5.53
C MET A 242 8.81 20.62 -5.08
N THR A 243 9.65 20.99 -4.11
CA THR A 243 9.79 22.38 -3.64
C THR A 243 10.79 23.19 -4.46
N THR A 244 11.72 22.53 -5.16
CA THR A 244 12.86 23.20 -5.81
C THR A 244 12.83 23.17 -7.34
N ILE A 245 12.28 22.11 -7.95
CA ILE A 245 12.16 22.01 -9.40
C ILE A 245 10.99 22.90 -9.82
N LYS A 246 11.27 23.93 -10.62
CA LYS A 246 10.21 24.76 -11.18
C LYS A 246 9.42 23.98 -12.23
N PRO A 247 8.09 24.18 -12.31
CA PRO A 247 7.31 23.63 -13.41
C PRO A 247 7.85 24.15 -14.76
N VAL A 248 7.99 23.22 -15.70
CA VAL A 248 8.42 23.48 -17.08
C VAL A 248 7.32 24.21 -17.84
N THR A 249 6.06 23.82 -17.63
CA THR A 249 4.89 24.48 -18.22
C THR A 249 3.81 24.76 -17.18
N ARG A 250 2.86 25.64 -17.54
CA ARG A 250 1.63 25.81 -16.75
C ARG A 250 0.77 24.56 -16.75
N THR A 251 0.76 23.79 -17.83
CA THR A 251 0.06 22.50 -17.89
C THR A 251 0.62 21.51 -16.89
N GLU A 252 1.95 21.33 -16.83
CA GLU A 252 2.60 20.48 -15.85
C GLU A 252 2.27 20.94 -14.42
N ALA A 253 2.37 22.25 -14.13
CA ALA A 253 2.04 22.78 -12.82
C ALA A 253 0.60 22.42 -12.39
N MET A 254 -0.37 22.51 -13.31
CA MET A 254 -1.76 22.16 -13.05
C MET A 254 -1.97 20.67 -12.83
N GLU A 255 -1.32 19.82 -13.62
CA GLU A 255 -1.42 18.35 -13.50
C GLU A 255 -0.81 17.88 -12.18
N VAL A 256 0.38 18.37 -11.85
CA VAL A 256 1.07 18.06 -10.58
C VAL A 256 0.26 18.59 -9.40
N CYS A 257 -0.31 19.80 -9.49
CA CYS A 257 -1.18 20.34 -8.43
C CYS A 257 -2.40 19.47 -8.15
N ARG A 258 -3.09 18.98 -9.20
CA ARG A 258 -4.21 18.05 -9.02
C ARG A 258 -3.77 16.76 -8.33
N TRP A 259 -2.65 16.20 -8.76
CA TRP A 259 -2.10 15.00 -8.16
C TRP A 259 -1.73 15.20 -6.68
N VAL A 260 -1.11 16.33 -6.32
CA VAL A 260 -0.78 16.67 -4.92
C VAL A 260 -2.05 16.75 -4.07
N LEU A 261 -3.11 17.40 -4.55
CA LEU A 261 -4.37 17.54 -3.80
C LEU A 261 -5.05 16.19 -3.53
N GLU A 262 -4.88 15.22 -4.42
CA GLU A 262 -5.39 13.85 -4.26
C GLU A 262 -4.48 12.96 -3.40
N ASN A 263 -3.25 13.40 -3.13
CA ASN A 263 -2.25 12.63 -2.39
C ASN A 263 -2.26 12.99 -0.90
N GLU A 264 -2.91 12.17 -0.08
CA GLU A 264 -3.03 12.37 1.37
C GLU A 264 -1.68 12.59 2.06
N ARG A 265 -0.63 11.83 1.67
CA ARG A 265 0.71 11.98 2.26
C ARG A 265 1.25 13.39 2.10
N LEU A 266 1.09 14.00 0.93
CA LEU A 266 1.65 15.32 0.65
C LEU A 266 0.83 16.46 1.27
N ASN A 267 -0.41 16.20 1.69
CA ASN A 267 -1.26 17.19 2.34
C ASN A 267 -0.90 17.42 3.83
N ASP A 268 -0.21 16.46 4.46
CA ASP A 268 0.05 16.47 5.90
C ASP A 268 1.53 16.78 6.27
N LEU A 269 2.36 17.20 5.31
CA LEU A 269 3.79 17.52 5.54
C LEU A 269 4.06 18.93 6.07
N GLY A 270 3.02 19.70 6.40
CA GLY A 270 3.13 21.04 6.99
C GLY A 270 3.84 22.05 6.08
N GLU A 271 5.00 22.57 6.51
CA GLU A 271 5.73 23.59 5.75
C GLU A 271 6.22 23.10 4.38
N VAL A 272 6.50 21.80 4.24
CA VAL A 272 6.87 21.22 2.95
C VAL A 272 5.70 21.32 1.98
N THR A 273 4.48 20.99 2.42
CA THR A 273 3.26 21.13 1.62
C THR A 273 3.06 22.58 1.17
N ASN A 274 3.25 23.55 2.06
CA ASN A 274 3.18 24.97 1.72
C ASN A 274 4.22 25.35 0.65
N ALA A 275 5.46 24.88 0.78
CA ALA A 275 6.53 25.13 -0.18
C ALA A 275 6.24 24.51 -1.55
N ILE A 276 5.68 23.30 -1.60
CA ILE A 276 5.23 22.65 -2.84
C ILE A 276 4.14 23.50 -3.50
N ILE A 277 3.11 23.90 -2.76
CA ILE A 277 2.01 24.73 -3.29
C ILE A 277 2.54 26.04 -3.85
N LEU A 278 3.41 26.73 -3.10
CA LEU A 278 4.03 27.99 -3.53
C LEU A 278 4.85 27.83 -4.81
N ASN A 279 5.61 26.74 -4.93
CA ASN A 279 6.37 26.44 -6.15
C ASN A 279 5.44 26.19 -7.36
N LEU A 280 4.35 25.46 -7.17
CA LEU A 280 3.39 25.14 -8.24
C LEU A 280 2.60 26.37 -8.73
N VAL A 281 2.28 27.33 -7.85
CA VAL A 281 1.60 28.59 -8.23
C VAL A 281 2.57 29.68 -8.69
N GLY A 282 3.88 29.52 -8.44
CA GLY A 282 4.95 30.44 -8.81
C GLY A 282 5.21 30.51 -10.32
N GLU A 283 6.25 31.23 -10.76
CA GLU A 283 6.61 31.32 -12.19
C GLU A 283 7.20 30.01 -12.74
N CYS A 284 6.77 29.62 -13.95
CA CYS A 284 7.36 28.49 -14.68
C CYS A 284 8.78 28.81 -15.19
N GLU A 285 9.55 27.79 -15.56
CA GLU A 285 10.83 28.01 -16.27
C GLU A 285 10.60 28.83 -17.55
N GLN A 286 11.52 29.77 -17.82
CA GLN A 286 11.58 30.55 -19.07
C GLN A 286 12.29 29.76 -20.18
#